data_AF-A0A2V5NVZ4-F1
#
_entry.id   AF-A0A2V5NVZ4-F1
#
_cell.length_a   1.000
_cell.length_b   1.000
_cell.length_c   1.000
_cell.angle_alpha   90.00
_cell.angle_beta   90.00
_cell.angle_gamma   90.00
#
_symmetry.space_group_name_H-M   'P 1'
#
loop_
_entity.id
_entity.type
_entity.pdbx_description
1 polymer ?
#
loop_
_entity_poly.entity_id
_entity_poly.type
_entity_poly.pdbx_seq_one_letter_code
_entity_poly.pdbx_strand_id
1 'polypeptide(L)'
;MKFFASIAMIVLANAAMAQLSPTPKAAVDQLIPWLLNEDQQLRGVPFSEVILDTTGKKVFRFDANEPVDQRVAKAISAACDETMKRLNATGSAIQNVDRINEVSSHFEDNLRELLNATPGLRCEFPLTNEGKVQRSGYPDLRIVDLESKRVFYLDPKLYAAGSRDSSFRTFFSREASESRTATERHGYSPVWRFTRWDLVDLSRFEVKLKAEFQGSNRDMYRPEAIVASGSGD
;
A
#
# COMPACT_ATOMS: atom_id res chain seq x y z
N MET A 1 12.84 -27.81 11.08
CA MET A 1 12.41 -26.40 11.03
C MET A 1 12.34 -25.87 12.45
N LYS A 2 13.22 -24.94 12.84
CA LYS A 2 13.20 -24.32 14.17
C LYS A 2 12.28 -23.08 14.10
N PHE A 3 11.18 -23.09 14.83
CA PHE A 3 10.33 -21.91 15.02
C PHE A 3 10.74 -21.25 16.34
N PHE A 4 11.02 -19.94 16.30
CA PHE A 4 11.29 -19.14 17.50
C PHE A 4 10.00 -18.46 17.95
N ALA A 5 9.64 -18.64 19.23
CA ALA A 5 8.55 -17.94 19.87
C ALA A 5 9.08 -16.63 20.47
N SER A 6 8.50 -15.50 20.07
CA SER A 6 8.72 -14.21 20.73
C SER A 6 7.64 -14.04 21.81
N ILE A 7 8.05 -13.93 23.07
CA ILE A 7 7.19 -13.55 24.19
C ILE A 7 7.52 -12.11 24.56
N ALA A 8 6.58 -11.19 24.32
CA ALA A 8 6.66 -9.84 24.84
C ALA A 8 6.03 -9.82 26.25
N MET A 9 6.79 -9.35 27.24
CA MET A 9 6.29 -9.12 28.60
C MET A 9 6.24 -7.61 28.86
N ILE A 10 5.05 -7.09 29.19
CA ILE A 10 4.88 -5.71 29.66
C ILE A 10 4.69 -5.79 31.18
N VAL A 11 5.58 -5.17 31.95
CA VAL A 11 5.39 -4.92 33.38
C VAL A 11 5.02 -3.45 33.54
N LEU A 12 3.80 -3.18 34.00
CA LEU A 12 3.40 -1.85 34.47
C LEU A 12 3.80 -1.71 35.95
N ALA A 13 4.65 -0.72 36.26
CA ALA A 13 4.91 -0.27 37.62
C ALA A 13 4.41 1.16 37.79
N ASN A 14 3.72 1.44 38.91
CA ASN A 14 3.17 2.74 39.22
C ASN A 14 4.19 3.68 39.89
N ALA A 15 4.16 4.92 39.37
CA ALA A 15 4.68 6.21 39.80
C ALA A 15 5.55 6.34 41.08
N ALA A 16 6.76 6.89 40.88
CA ALA A 16 7.35 7.84 41.82
C ALA A 16 7.35 9.23 41.15
N MET A 17 6.73 10.22 41.80
CA MET A 17 6.65 11.59 41.30
C MET A 17 8.02 12.29 41.44
N ALA A 18 8.62 12.66 40.31
CA ALA A 18 9.63 13.71 40.25
C ALA A 18 9.01 14.94 39.58
N GLN A 19 8.96 16.06 40.31
CA GLN A 19 8.58 17.36 39.75
C GLN A 19 9.66 17.78 38.74
N LEU A 20 9.27 17.85 37.46
CA LEU A 20 10.06 18.45 36.39
C LEU A 20 9.32 19.69 35.89
N SER A 21 10.07 20.77 35.69
CA SER A 21 9.65 22.04 35.09
C SER A 21 8.80 21.83 33.83
N PRO A 22 7.86 22.74 33.49
CA PRO A 22 6.89 22.52 32.42
C PRO A 22 7.60 22.37 31.08
N THR A 23 7.78 21.13 30.68
CA THR A 23 8.42 20.69 29.44
C THR A 23 7.37 20.74 28.32
N PRO A 24 7.75 20.70 27.03
CA PRO A 24 6.83 20.66 25.86
C PRO A 24 5.79 19.52 25.87
N LYS A 25 5.85 18.66 26.89
CA LYS A 25 4.85 17.69 27.32
C LYS A 25 3.42 18.15 27.03
N ALA A 26 3.03 19.37 27.41
CA ALA A 26 1.64 19.82 27.23
C ALA A 26 1.11 19.74 25.78
N ALA A 27 1.93 20.05 24.78
CA ALA A 27 1.49 20.01 23.37
C ALA A 27 1.45 18.57 22.83
N VAL A 28 2.45 17.76 23.18
CA VAL A 28 2.51 16.34 22.77
C VAL A 28 1.45 15.51 23.51
N ASP A 29 1.23 15.78 24.79
CA ASP A 29 0.24 15.13 25.65
C ASP A 29 -1.19 15.43 25.20
N GLN A 30 -1.43 16.54 24.49
CA GLN A 30 -2.69 16.84 23.82
C GLN A 30 -2.77 16.24 22.41
N LEU A 31 -1.65 16.21 21.69
CA LEU A 31 -1.59 15.68 20.33
C LEU A 31 -1.78 14.16 20.29
N ILE A 32 -1.21 13.40 21.24
CA ILE A 32 -1.30 11.93 21.24
C ILE A 32 -2.76 11.46 21.37
N PRO A 33 -3.56 11.90 22.37
CA PRO A 33 -4.97 11.52 22.44
C PRO A 33 -5.78 11.93 21.21
N TRP A 34 -5.46 13.09 20.62
CA TRP A 34 -6.10 13.55 19.38
C TRP A 34 -5.75 12.63 18.19
N LEU A 35 -4.47 12.30 18.02
CA LEU A 35 -3.98 11.38 16.98
C LEU A 35 -4.56 9.98 17.15
N LEU A 36 -4.67 9.47 18.38
CA LEU A 36 -5.24 8.15 18.65
C LEU A 36 -6.76 8.10 18.40
N ASN A 37 -7.45 9.24 18.36
CA ASN A 37 -8.86 9.34 18.01
C ASN A 37 -9.08 9.56 16.51
N GLU A 38 -8.40 8.75 15.69
CA GLU A 38 -8.37 8.88 14.23
C GLU A 38 -9.75 8.77 13.58
N ASP A 39 -10.65 7.94 14.12
CA ASP A 39 -11.97 7.75 13.52
C ASP A 39 -12.85 9.00 13.61
N GLN A 40 -12.63 9.84 14.62
CA GLN A 40 -13.33 11.12 14.76
C GLN A 40 -12.59 12.26 14.04
N GLN A 41 -11.25 12.26 14.09
CA GLN A 41 -10.46 13.43 13.69
C GLN A 41 -9.86 13.33 12.29
N LEU A 42 -9.68 12.11 11.76
CA LEU A 42 -8.83 11.84 10.60
C LEU A 42 -9.53 10.98 9.52
N ARG A 43 -10.86 10.90 9.55
CA ARG A 43 -11.67 10.21 8.53
C ARG A 43 -12.39 11.23 7.63
N GLY A 44 -12.60 10.87 6.36
CA GLY A 44 -13.32 11.72 5.41
C GLY A 44 -12.44 12.82 4.81
N VAL A 45 -11.11 12.69 4.90
CA VAL A 45 -10.19 13.72 4.42
C VAL A 45 -10.07 13.59 2.91
N PRO A 46 -10.31 14.64 2.11
CA PRO A 46 -10.18 14.56 0.67
C PRO A 46 -8.75 14.21 0.25
N PHE A 47 -8.58 13.14 -0.53
CA PHE A 47 -7.28 12.70 -1.02
C PHE A 47 -6.56 13.81 -1.81
N SER A 48 -7.30 14.59 -2.59
CA SER A 48 -6.74 15.71 -3.36
C SER A 48 -6.17 16.82 -2.47
N GLU A 49 -6.76 17.07 -1.29
CA GLU A 49 -6.23 17.99 -0.29
C GLU A 49 -4.96 17.43 0.36
N VAL A 50 -4.95 16.13 0.72
CA VAL A 50 -3.75 15.47 1.25
C VAL A 50 -2.57 15.61 0.30
N ILE A 51 -2.77 15.37 -1.00
CA ILE A 51 -1.71 15.54 -2.01
C ILE A 51 -1.29 17.00 -2.14
N LEU A 52 -2.23 17.95 -2.13
CA LEU A 52 -1.92 19.37 -2.20
C LEU A 52 -1.07 19.82 -1.01
N ASP A 53 -1.46 19.45 0.21
CA ASP A 53 -0.81 19.89 1.44
C ASP A 53 0.56 19.24 1.64
N THR A 54 0.74 17.99 1.19
CA THR A 54 2.00 17.26 1.34
C THR A 54 3.00 17.50 0.21
N THR A 55 2.56 17.90 -0.99
CA THR A 55 3.42 18.01 -2.18
C THR A 55 3.36 19.35 -2.89
N GLY A 56 2.37 20.20 -2.59
CA GLY A 56 2.05 21.41 -3.34
C GLY A 56 1.49 21.17 -4.74
N LYS A 57 1.13 19.92 -5.10
CA LYS A 57 0.60 19.55 -6.42
C LYS A 57 -0.90 19.33 -6.36
N LYS A 58 -1.60 19.69 -7.44
CA LYS A 58 -3.04 19.47 -7.58
C LYS A 58 -3.32 18.12 -8.23
N VAL A 59 -4.31 17.41 -7.69
CA VAL A 59 -4.91 16.25 -8.35
C VAL A 59 -6.00 16.76 -9.29
N PHE A 60 -5.91 16.40 -10.56
CA PHE A 60 -6.92 16.73 -11.56
C PHE A 60 -7.94 15.61 -11.67
N ARG A 61 -9.21 15.99 -11.83
CA ARG A 61 -10.30 15.06 -12.08
C ARG A 61 -10.19 14.49 -13.49
N PHE A 62 -10.54 13.22 -13.65
CA PHE A 62 -10.73 12.63 -14.96
C PHE A 62 -11.90 13.31 -15.70
N ASP A 63 -11.65 13.74 -16.94
CA ASP A 63 -12.66 14.30 -17.82
C ASP A 63 -12.89 13.39 -19.02
N ALA A 64 -14.09 12.79 -19.08
CA ALA A 64 -14.49 11.90 -20.17
C ALA A 64 -14.62 12.60 -21.52
N ASN A 65 -14.58 13.94 -21.59
CA ASN A 65 -14.60 14.71 -22.83
C ASN A 65 -13.21 15.22 -23.24
N GLU A 66 -12.22 15.08 -22.37
CA GLU A 66 -10.85 15.54 -22.63
C GLU A 66 -10.10 14.48 -23.47
N PRO A 67 -9.60 14.82 -24.68
CA PRO A 67 -9.00 13.83 -25.57
C PRO A 67 -7.79 13.09 -24.99
N VAL A 68 -6.97 13.76 -24.18
CA VAL A 68 -5.81 13.13 -23.53
C VAL A 68 -6.26 12.10 -22.49
N ASP A 69 -7.29 12.42 -21.71
CA ASP A 69 -7.84 11.52 -20.68
C ASP A 69 -8.42 10.26 -21.31
N GLN A 70 -9.23 10.42 -22.36
CA GLN A 70 -9.79 9.30 -23.12
C GLN A 70 -8.71 8.39 -23.68
N ARG A 71 -7.66 8.97 -24.29
CA ARG A 71 -6.55 8.21 -24.88
C ARG A 71 -5.79 7.41 -23.83
N VAL A 72 -5.43 8.03 -22.71
CA VAL A 72 -4.69 7.35 -21.63
C VAL A 72 -5.57 6.29 -20.97
N ALA A 73 -6.84 6.57 -20.70
CA ALA A 73 -7.78 5.57 -20.16
C ALA A 73 -7.95 4.37 -21.09
N LYS A 74 -8.04 4.58 -22.40
CA LYS A 74 -8.11 3.51 -23.41
C LYS A 74 -6.84 2.65 -23.41
N ALA A 75 -5.66 3.26 -23.29
CA ALA A 75 -4.40 2.54 -23.20
C ALA A 75 -4.32 1.69 -21.92
N ILE A 76 -4.72 2.25 -20.77
CA ILE A 76 -4.79 1.49 -19.50
C ILE A 76 -5.77 0.33 -19.62
N SER A 77 -6.92 0.54 -20.23
CA SER A 77 -7.94 -0.48 -20.44
C SER A 77 -7.40 -1.66 -21.25
N ALA A 78 -6.77 -1.36 -22.40
CA ALA A 78 -6.15 -2.37 -23.26
C ALA A 78 -5.01 -3.11 -22.55
N ALA A 79 -4.19 -2.40 -21.76
CA ALA A 79 -3.14 -3.01 -20.96
C ALA A 79 -3.72 -3.94 -19.88
N CYS A 80 -4.80 -3.55 -19.19
CA CYS A 80 -5.49 -4.40 -18.21
C CYS A 80 -6.06 -5.67 -18.85
N ASP A 81 -6.73 -5.54 -20.00
CA ASP A 81 -7.31 -6.68 -20.73
C ASP A 81 -6.23 -7.70 -21.13
N GLU A 82 -5.12 -7.22 -21.72
CA GLU A 82 -4.03 -8.08 -22.13
C GLU A 82 -3.26 -8.66 -20.93
N THR A 83 -3.06 -7.90 -19.84
CA THR A 83 -2.49 -8.41 -18.58
C THR A 83 -3.34 -9.54 -18.02
N MET A 84 -4.67 -9.36 -17.89
CA MET A 84 -5.55 -10.43 -17.40
C MET A 84 -5.48 -11.66 -18.30
N LYS A 85 -5.47 -11.47 -19.62
CA LYS A 85 -5.37 -12.57 -20.59
C LYS A 85 -4.06 -13.35 -20.44
N ARG A 86 -2.91 -12.67 -20.35
CA ARG A 86 -1.60 -13.29 -20.14
C ARG A 86 -1.54 -14.04 -18.82
N LEU A 87 -1.99 -13.40 -17.75
CA LEU A 87 -1.87 -13.96 -16.41
C LEU A 87 -2.85 -15.10 -16.14
N ASN A 88 -3.99 -15.13 -16.83
CA ASN A 88 -4.94 -16.24 -16.80
C ASN A 88 -4.58 -17.40 -17.73
N ALA A 89 -3.57 -17.27 -18.59
CA ALA A 89 -3.19 -18.32 -19.53
C ALA A 89 -2.67 -19.57 -18.79
N THR A 90 -2.89 -20.74 -19.39
CA THR A 90 -2.33 -22.00 -18.89
C THR A 90 -0.80 -21.91 -18.87
N GLY A 91 -0.19 -22.16 -17.70
CA GLY A 91 1.26 -22.04 -17.52
C GLY A 91 1.76 -20.64 -17.12
N SER A 92 0.85 -19.70 -16.84
CA SER A 92 1.22 -18.39 -16.28
C SER A 92 2.00 -18.51 -14.96
N ALA A 93 2.97 -17.62 -14.76
CA ALA A 93 3.85 -17.59 -13.60
C ALA A 93 3.07 -17.50 -12.27
N ILE A 94 1.89 -16.89 -12.26
CA ILE A 94 1.10 -16.72 -11.04
C ILE A 94 0.55 -18.04 -10.49
N GLN A 95 0.43 -19.09 -11.31
CA GLN A 95 -0.24 -20.33 -10.90
C GLN A 95 0.55 -21.14 -9.85
N ASN A 96 1.84 -20.82 -9.65
CA ASN A 96 2.70 -21.46 -8.66
C ASN A 96 3.09 -20.51 -7.50
N VAL A 97 2.30 -19.45 -7.31
CA VAL A 97 2.58 -18.40 -6.32
C VAL A 97 1.59 -18.49 -5.17
N ASP A 98 2.09 -18.69 -3.95
CA ASP A 98 1.22 -18.79 -2.77
C ASP A 98 0.80 -17.41 -2.25
N ARG A 99 1.67 -16.41 -2.37
CA ARG A 99 1.45 -15.07 -1.81
C ARG A 99 0.87 -14.14 -2.87
N ILE A 100 -0.34 -13.63 -2.60
CA ILE A 100 -1.00 -12.64 -3.46
C ILE A 100 -0.15 -11.37 -3.71
N ASN A 101 0.78 -10.98 -2.83
CA ASN A 101 1.72 -9.86 -3.06
C ASN A 101 2.69 -10.13 -4.23
N GLU A 102 3.04 -11.39 -4.46
CA GLU A 102 3.87 -11.78 -5.60
C GLU A 102 3.00 -11.78 -6.88
N VAL A 103 1.74 -12.21 -6.77
CA VAL A 103 0.75 -12.09 -7.87
C VAL A 103 0.51 -10.62 -8.26
N SER A 104 0.42 -9.70 -7.29
CA SER A 104 0.27 -8.28 -7.58
C SER A 104 1.48 -7.70 -8.28
N SER A 105 2.70 -8.08 -7.86
CA SER A 105 3.94 -7.69 -8.55
C SER A 105 3.92 -8.11 -10.02
N HIS A 106 3.50 -9.34 -10.34
CA HIS A 106 3.39 -9.79 -11.74
C HIS A 106 2.37 -8.98 -12.55
N PHE A 107 1.26 -8.57 -11.92
CA PHE A 107 0.23 -7.75 -12.55
C PHE A 107 0.75 -6.33 -12.85
N GLU A 108 1.42 -5.71 -11.87
CA GLU A 108 2.04 -4.39 -11.99
C GLU A 108 3.12 -4.37 -13.07
N ASP A 109 3.98 -5.39 -13.14
CA ASP A 109 5.02 -5.51 -14.16
C ASP A 109 4.44 -5.64 -15.57
N ASN A 110 3.43 -6.51 -15.77
CA ASN A 110 2.77 -6.64 -17.07
C ASN A 110 2.10 -5.34 -17.51
N LEU A 111 1.42 -4.65 -16.60
CA LEU A 111 0.82 -3.35 -16.89
C LEU A 111 1.86 -2.33 -17.32
N ARG A 112 2.96 -2.21 -16.55
CA ARG A 112 4.04 -1.27 -16.87
C ARG A 112 4.64 -1.56 -18.24
N GLU A 113 4.93 -2.82 -18.54
CA GLU A 113 5.51 -3.22 -19.84
C GLU A 113 4.58 -2.89 -21.01
N LEU A 114 3.29 -3.26 -20.91
CA LEU A 114 2.29 -3.00 -21.94
C LEU A 114 2.06 -1.50 -22.17
N LEU A 115 1.95 -0.74 -21.09
CA LEU A 115 1.77 0.71 -21.16
C LEU A 115 3.00 1.41 -21.73
N ASN A 116 4.21 0.96 -21.36
CA ASN A 116 5.43 1.55 -21.88
C ASN A 116 5.69 1.17 -23.35
N ALA A 117 5.14 0.05 -23.82
CA ALA A 117 5.16 -0.33 -25.22
C ALA A 117 4.09 0.40 -26.07
N THR A 118 3.15 1.12 -25.44
CA THR A 118 2.09 1.84 -26.16
C THR A 118 2.64 3.10 -26.82
N PRO A 119 2.51 3.26 -28.15
CA PRO A 119 3.00 4.46 -28.84
C PRO A 119 2.39 5.75 -28.27
N GLY A 120 3.24 6.76 -28.07
CA GLY A 120 2.82 8.05 -27.53
C GLY A 120 2.75 8.10 -26.00
N LEU A 121 2.97 6.98 -25.30
CA LEU A 121 3.07 6.94 -23.84
C LEU A 121 4.47 6.55 -23.38
N ARG A 122 4.80 6.93 -22.15
CA ARG A 122 5.92 6.37 -21.39
C ARG A 122 5.42 5.98 -20.01
N CYS A 123 5.63 4.73 -19.61
CA CYS A 123 5.21 4.23 -18.31
C CYS A 123 6.41 3.69 -17.53
N GLU A 124 6.74 4.35 -16.42
CA GLU A 124 7.90 4.05 -15.59
C GLU A 124 7.50 4.10 -14.11
N PHE A 125 8.43 3.75 -13.23
CA PHE A 125 8.27 4.00 -11.81
C PHE A 125 8.30 5.52 -11.51
N PRO A 126 7.56 6.00 -10.51
CA PRO A 126 7.63 7.39 -10.09
C PRO A 126 9.03 7.83 -9.66
N LEU A 127 9.24 9.14 -9.64
CA LEU A 127 10.48 9.75 -9.21
C LEU A 127 10.30 10.37 -7.83
N THR A 128 11.33 10.29 -7.00
CA THR A 128 11.41 11.09 -5.77
C THR A 128 11.54 12.57 -6.09
N ASN A 129 11.44 13.42 -5.07
CA ASN A 129 11.72 14.86 -5.19
C ASN A 129 13.15 15.16 -5.67
N GLU A 130 14.09 14.20 -5.50
CA GLU A 130 15.47 14.28 -6.00
C GLU A 130 15.63 13.75 -7.44
N GLY A 131 14.54 13.34 -8.09
CA GLY A 131 14.56 12.78 -9.44
C GLY A 131 15.05 11.32 -9.52
N LYS A 132 15.21 10.64 -8.38
CA LYS A 132 15.61 9.22 -8.34
C LYS A 132 14.39 8.32 -8.52
N VAL A 133 14.60 7.14 -9.09
CA VAL A 133 13.53 6.14 -9.23
C VAL A 133 13.05 5.68 -7.86
N GLN A 134 11.75 5.78 -7.62
CA GLN A 134 11.06 5.30 -6.43
C GLN A 134 10.28 4.03 -6.79
N ARG A 135 10.82 2.86 -6.42
CA ARG A 135 10.19 1.55 -6.66
C ARG A 135 9.21 1.11 -5.57
N SER A 136 9.22 1.79 -4.44
CA SER A 136 8.38 1.47 -3.29
C SER A 136 7.65 2.71 -2.77
N GLY A 137 6.46 2.50 -2.21
CA GLY A 137 5.59 3.58 -1.77
C GLY A 137 4.57 3.96 -2.84
N TYR A 138 3.78 4.98 -2.57
CA TYR A 138 2.70 5.43 -3.45
C TYR A 138 3.15 6.63 -4.30
N PRO A 139 2.74 6.73 -5.58
CA PRO A 139 2.03 5.70 -6.37
C PRO A 139 2.97 4.62 -6.93
N ASP A 140 2.41 3.53 -7.50
CA ASP A 140 3.23 2.43 -8.06
C ASP A 140 3.80 2.78 -9.45
N LEU A 141 3.00 3.39 -10.33
CA LEU A 141 3.35 3.66 -11.73
C LEU A 141 3.11 5.13 -12.11
N ARG A 142 3.95 5.63 -13.02
CA ARG A 142 3.87 6.97 -13.61
C ARG A 142 3.79 6.87 -15.12
N ILE A 143 2.69 7.35 -15.68
CA ILE A 143 2.44 7.42 -17.12
C ILE A 143 2.61 8.87 -17.56
N VAL A 144 3.33 9.08 -18.65
CA VAL A 144 3.44 10.37 -19.34
C VAL A 144 2.86 10.21 -20.73
N ASP A 145 1.86 11.03 -21.04
CA ASP A 145 1.44 11.23 -22.42
C ASP A 145 2.47 12.13 -23.12
N LEU A 146 3.16 11.58 -24.12
CA LEU A 146 4.33 12.23 -24.73
C LEU A 146 3.96 13.45 -25.58
N GLU A 147 2.73 13.52 -26.07
CA GLU A 147 2.20 14.65 -26.84
C GLU A 147 1.90 15.84 -25.93
N SER A 148 0.99 15.66 -24.96
CA SER A 148 0.53 16.72 -24.07
C SER A 148 1.46 17.00 -22.89
N LYS A 149 2.41 16.10 -22.61
CA LYS A 149 3.26 16.07 -21.42
C LYS A 149 2.50 15.89 -20.11
N ARG A 150 1.20 15.58 -20.15
CA ARG A 150 0.40 15.30 -18.95
C ARG A 150 0.88 14.02 -18.28
N VAL A 151 0.85 14.04 -16.95
CA VAL A 151 1.31 12.95 -16.09
C VAL A 151 0.10 12.34 -15.39
N PHE A 152 0.02 11.02 -15.45
CA PHE A 152 -0.99 10.21 -14.77
C PHE A 152 -0.26 9.27 -13.83
N TYR A 153 -0.79 9.10 -12.63
CA TYR A 153 -0.27 8.14 -11.67
C TYR A 153 -1.27 6.98 -11.54
N LEU A 154 -0.76 5.77 -11.59
CA LEU A 154 -1.55 4.55 -11.53
C LEU A 154 -1.05 3.69 -10.38
N ASP A 155 -1.99 3.17 -9.59
CA ASP A 155 -1.72 2.37 -8.40
C ASP A 155 -2.57 1.09 -8.50
N PRO A 156 -2.09 0.04 -9.21
CA PRO A 156 -2.82 -1.20 -9.34
C PRO A 156 -3.06 -1.84 -7.97
N LYS A 157 -4.29 -2.29 -7.73
CA LYS A 157 -4.65 -2.96 -6.47
C LYS A 157 -5.52 -4.18 -6.77
N LEU A 158 -5.12 -5.32 -6.19
CA LEU A 158 -5.85 -6.57 -6.30
C LEU A 158 -6.75 -6.77 -5.08
N TYR A 159 -7.92 -7.38 -5.30
CA TYR A 159 -8.83 -7.79 -4.24
C TYR A 159 -9.52 -9.11 -4.60
N ALA A 160 -9.99 -9.84 -3.59
CA ALA A 160 -10.61 -11.14 -3.78
C ALA A 160 -12.04 -11.00 -4.34
N ALA A 161 -12.49 -11.98 -5.13
CA ALA A 161 -13.88 -12.03 -5.58
C ALA A 161 -14.84 -12.00 -4.36
N GLY A 162 -15.84 -11.13 -4.41
CA GLY A 162 -16.79 -10.93 -3.31
C GLY A 162 -16.34 -9.94 -2.22
N SER A 163 -15.10 -9.42 -2.26
CA SER A 163 -14.62 -8.43 -1.28
C SER A 163 -14.68 -6.98 -1.78
N ARG A 164 -15.41 -6.72 -2.89
CA ARG A 164 -15.48 -5.38 -3.52
C ARG A 164 -16.02 -4.33 -2.56
N ASP A 165 -17.06 -4.67 -1.81
CA ASP A 165 -17.76 -3.76 -0.90
C ASP A 165 -17.22 -3.84 0.54
N SER A 166 -16.05 -4.45 0.72
CA SER A 166 -15.41 -4.60 2.03
C SER A 166 -14.95 -3.24 2.57
N SER A 167 -15.21 -2.99 3.86
CA SER A 167 -14.67 -1.84 4.60
C SER A 167 -13.24 -2.05 5.11
N PHE A 168 -12.72 -3.28 5.02
CA PHE A 168 -11.29 -3.52 5.24
C PHE A 168 -10.50 -2.88 4.10
N ARG A 169 -9.30 -2.35 4.42
CA ARG A 169 -8.32 -1.95 3.39
C ARG A 169 -8.28 -3.07 2.36
N THR A 170 -8.30 -2.72 1.08
CA THR A 170 -8.44 -3.61 -0.10
C THR A 170 -7.49 -4.83 -0.08
N PHE A 171 -6.53 -4.83 0.84
CA PHE A 171 -5.74 -5.96 1.24
C PHE A 171 -5.87 -6.31 2.74
N PHE A 172 -6.76 -7.27 3.07
CA PHE A 172 -6.71 -8.11 4.29
C PHE A 172 -7.29 -9.49 3.93
N SER A 173 -6.48 -10.54 4.02
CA SER A 173 -7.01 -11.91 4.04
C SER A 173 -7.55 -12.17 5.45
N ARG A 174 -8.87 -12.24 5.57
CA ARG A 174 -9.53 -12.75 6.78
C ARG A 174 -9.47 -14.27 6.73
N GLU A 175 -8.58 -14.87 7.51
CA GLU A 175 -8.77 -16.28 7.85
C GLU A 175 -10.04 -16.40 8.69
N ALA A 176 -10.83 -17.40 8.34
CA ALA A 176 -12.11 -17.72 8.92
C ALA A 176 -12.06 -17.71 10.45
N SER A 177 -13.12 -17.20 11.05
CA SER A 177 -13.41 -17.45 12.46
C SER A 177 -13.35 -18.96 12.74
N GLU A 178 -12.75 -19.27 13.89
CA GLU A 178 -12.78 -20.53 14.63
C GLU A 178 -11.76 -21.61 14.25
N SER A 179 -10.76 -21.71 15.13
CA SER A 179 -10.03 -22.92 15.53
C SER A 179 -9.38 -23.73 14.41
N ARG A 180 -8.04 -23.72 14.37
CA ARG A 180 -7.25 -24.95 14.26
C ARG A 180 -5.77 -24.69 14.53
N THR A 181 -5.26 -25.44 15.50
CA THR A 181 -3.88 -25.91 15.58
C THR A 181 -3.27 -26.08 14.19
N ALA A 182 -2.04 -25.61 14.03
CA ALA A 182 -1.22 -25.79 12.85
C ALA A 182 -1.08 -27.28 12.49
N THR A 183 -2.00 -27.79 11.69
CA THR A 183 -1.78 -28.98 10.87
C THR A 183 -1.54 -28.47 9.46
N GLU A 184 -0.30 -28.69 9.02
CA GLU A 184 0.21 -28.51 7.68
C GLU A 184 -0.86 -28.59 6.58
N ARG A 185 -1.21 -27.44 5.99
CA ARG A 185 -1.93 -27.40 4.71
C ARG A 185 -0.91 -27.50 3.57
N HIS A 186 -0.20 -28.62 3.49
CA HIS A 186 0.45 -29.02 2.24
C HIS A 186 -0.66 -29.45 1.26
N GLY A 187 -0.88 -28.68 0.20
CA GLY A 187 -1.67 -29.15 -0.95
C GLY A 187 -2.80 -28.26 -1.49
N TYR A 188 -2.94 -27.00 -1.06
CA TYR A 188 -3.89 -26.07 -1.68
C TYR A 188 -3.15 -24.88 -2.29
N SER A 189 -2.62 -25.06 -3.50
CA SER A 189 -2.14 -23.92 -4.30
C SER A 189 -3.36 -23.21 -4.87
N PRO A 190 -3.60 -21.93 -4.52
CA PRO A 190 -4.73 -21.19 -5.06
C PRO A 190 -4.56 -21.05 -6.59
N VAL A 191 -5.57 -21.48 -7.34
CA VAL A 191 -5.64 -21.20 -8.77
C VAL A 191 -6.07 -19.75 -8.94
N TRP A 192 -5.12 -18.88 -9.28
CA TRP A 192 -5.38 -17.47 -9.48
C TRP A 192 -6.09 -17.26 -10.81
N ARG A 193 -7.18 -16.51 -10.77
CA ARG A 193 -7.90 -16.10 -11.98
C ARG A 193 -8.45 -14.70 -11.82
N PHE A 194 -8.00 -13.79 -12.67
CA PHE A 194 -8.57 -12.46 -12.82
C PHE A 194 -9.87 -12.53 -13.61
N THR A 195 -10.92 -11.88 -13.12
CA THR A 195 -12.25 -11.93 -13.75
C THR A 195 -12.72 -10.58 -14.28
N ARG A 196 -12.15 -9.48 -13.76
CA ARG A 196 -12.53 -8.10 -14.09
C ARG A 196 -11.49 -7.10 -13.58
N TRP A 197 -11.54 -5.89 -14.12
CA TRP A 197 -10.87 -4.71 -13.58
C TRP A 197 -11.84 -3.51 -13.59
N ASP A 198 -11.55 -2.51 -12.77
CA ASP A 198 -12.18 -1.18 -12.82
C ASP A 198 -11.06 -0.14 -12.85
N LEU A 199 -11.24 0.93 -13.63
CA LEU A 199 -10.39 2.11 -13.56
C LEU A 199 -11.10 3.18 -12.73
N VAL A 200 -10.51 3.57 -11.59
CA VAL A 200 -11.14 4.42 -10.59
C VAL A 200 -10.42 5.76 -10.51
N ASP A 201 -11.15 6.87 -10.67
CA ASP A 201 -10.65 8.22 -10.44
C ASP A 201 -10.62 8.53 -8.93
N LEU A 202 -9.42 8.82 -8.40
CA LEU A 202 -9.22 9.12 -6.99
C LEU A 202 -9.36 10.62 -6.65
N SER A 203 -9.66 11.49 -7.61
CA SER A 203 -9.75 12.95 -7.39
C SER A 203 -10.79 13.38 -6.34
N ARG A 204 -11.81 12.55 -6.13
CA ARG A 204 -12.88 12.74 -5.13
C ARG A 204 -12.84 11.69 -4.01
N PHE A 205 -11.76 10.92 -3.94
CA PHE A 205 -11.64 9.88 -2.92
C PHE A 205 -11.42 10.52 -1.55
N GLU A 206 -12.06 9.97 -0.53
CA GLU A 206 -11.85 10.37 0.86
C GLU A 206 -11.05 9.28 1.59
N VAL A 207 -10.00 9.69 2.28
CA VAL A 207 -9.12 8.80 3.03
C VAL A 207 -9.40 8.88 4.53
N LYS A 208 -9.02 7.80 5.22
CA LYS A 208 -8.73 7.85 6.65
C LYS A 208 -7.23 7.95 6.83
N LEU A 209 -6.74 9.03 7.44
CA LEU A 209 -5.35 9.14 7.85
C LEU A 209 -5.13 8.31 9.10
N LYS A 210 -4.02 7.58 9.13
CA LYS A 210 -3.60 6.76 10.26
C LYS A 210 -2.26 7.26 10.77
N ALA A 211 -2.15 7.44 12.07
CA ALA A 211 -0.89 7.64 12.73
C ALA A 211 -0.14 6.30 12.78
N GLU A 212 1.11 6.30 12.36
CA GLU A 212 2.01 5.15 12.47
C GLU A 212 3.16 5.51 13.40
N PHE A 213 3.45 4.63 14.37
CA PHE A 213 4.62 4.74 15.22
C PHE A 213 5.74 3.87 14.65
N GLN A 214 6.90 4.47 14.40
CA GLN A 214 8.05 3.77 13.84
C GLN A 214 9.26 3.87 14.77
N GLY A 215 10.06 2.81 14.80
CA GLY A 215 11.34 2.75 15.51
C GLY A 215 12.36 2.01 14.65
N SER A 216 13.59 2.52 14.58
CA SER A 216 14.64 1.86 13.81
C SER A 216 15.32 0.76 14.63
N ASN A 217 15.93 -0.23 13.97
CA ASN A 217 16.79 -1.22 14.65
C ASN A 217 17.88 -0.54 15.50
N ARG A 218 18.43 0.58 15.01
CA ARG A 218 19.44 1.36 15.75
C ARG A 218 18.88 1.92 17.06
N ASP A 219 17.61 2.33 17.09
CA ASP A 219 16.97 2.84 18.31
C ASP A 219 16.56 1.71 19.25
N MET A 220 16.10 0.58 18.69
CA MET A 220 15.64 -0.57 19.48
C MET A 220 16.78 -1.34 20.16
N TYR A 221 17.95 -1.44 19.51
CA TYR A 221 19.09 -2.24 19.99
C TYR A 221 20.21 -1.41 20.62
N ARG A 222 19.88 -0.27 21.25
CA ARG A 222 20.87 0.48 22.04
C ARG A 222 21.30 -0.34 23.25
N PRO A 223 22.59 -0.31 23.67
CA PRO A 223 23.08 -1.11 24.79
C PRO A 223 22.24 -0.95 26.07
N GLU A 224 21.79 0.26 26.37
CA GLU A 224 20.95 0.57 27.53
C GLU A 224 19.53 -0.01 27.48
N ALA A 225 19.02 -0.35 26.30
CA ALA A 225 17.69 -0.94 26.11
C ALA A 225 17.72 -2.48 26.16
N ILE A 226 18.90 -3.09 26.03
CA ILE A 226 19.08 -4.54 26.01
C ILE A 226 19.14 -5.06 27.45
N VAL A 227 18.06 -5.69 27.90
CA VAL A 227 17.95 -6.25 29.27
C VAL A 227 18.53 -7.66 29.41
N ALA A 228 18.70 -8.38 28.31
CA ALA A 228 19.34 -9.70 28.27
C ALA A 228 19.82 -10.00 26.84
N SER A 229 20.80 -10.88 26.70
CA SER A 229 21.30 -11.35 25.40
C SER A 229 21.66 -12.83 25.48
N GLY A 230 21.51 -13.54 24.37
CA GLY A 230 21.95 -14.93 24.21
C GLY A 230 22.63 -15.11 22.86
N SER A 231 23.54 -16.08 22.77
CA SER A 231 24.14 -16.52 21.51
C SER A 231 23.49 -17.83 21.07
N GLY A 232 23.21 -17.96 19.77
CA GLY A 232 22.90 -19.27 19.17
C GLY A 232 24.20 -19.96 18.72
N ASP A 233 24.17 -21.29 18.69
CA ASP A 233 25.19 -22.10 18.00
C ASP A 233 25.13 -21.89 16.47
#